data_AF-A0A9P6C4K6-F1
#
_entry.id   AF-A0A9P6C4K6-F1
#
_cell.length_a   1.000
_cell.length_b   1.000
_cell.length_c   1.000
_cell.angle_alpha   90.00
_cell.angle_beta   90.00
_cell.angle_gamma   90.00
#
_symmetry.space_group_name_H-M   'P 1'
#
loop_
_entity.id
_entity.type
_entity.pdbx_description
1 polymer ?
#
loop_
_entity_poly.entity_id
_entity_poly.type
_entity_poly.pdbx_seq_one_letter_code
_entity_poly.pdbx_strand_id
1 'polypeptide(L)'
;MMDESPSFLRFRTIAFSCANFLSFVWVILYSVVAFLQWDLMDSSERALLAVMLIANVITVMTLLVLLLLEFRVWLDVARICSLLVAQIGTAGAFVYWRPQFRCEEKLGDQQGVCDMISFYILISSWIVPILLLSYLGGLAFRSHRRRSVQCTPTSDTEKAYPILKDDLNLPNSSRPSLLPIMTHLTTPISLASPSEAYSKARQSVNTRRSAGSAPSRHSLPLGTPTSAARLSKRSPLLDYA
;
A
#
# COMPACT_ATOMS: atom_id res chain seq x y z
N MET A 1 1.79 9.72 -20.95
CA MET A 1 0.88 9.78 -19.78
C MET A 1 -0.18 8.74 -20.05
N MET A 2 -0.13 7.58 -19.40
CA MET A 2 -1.12 6.52 -19.63
C MET A 2 -2.39 6.91 -18.88
N ASP A 3 -3.52 7.02 -19.57
CA ASP A 3 -4.81 7.27 -18.95
C ASP A 3 -5.18 6.07 -18.07
N GLU A 4 -4.79 6.14 -16.79
CA GLU A 4 -5.23 5.17 -15.82
C GLU A 4 -6.71 5.38 -15.56
N SER A 5 -7.50 4.33 -15.76
CA SER A 5 -8.93 4.36 -15.49
C SER A 5 -9.15 4.76 -14.02
N PRO A 6 -10.00 5.75 -13.71
CA PRO A 6 -10.19 6.28 -12.35
C PRO A 6 -10.66 5.24 -11.34
N SER A 7 -11.22 4.12 -11.80
CA SER A 7 -11.58 2.96 -11.00
C SER A 7 -10.37 2.25 -10.37
N PHE A 8 -9.21 2.26 -11.03
CA PHE A 8 -7.99 1.65 -10.52
C PHE A 8 -7.44 2.40 -9.31
N LEU A 9 -7.36 3.72 -9.40
CA LEU A 9 -6.92 4.57 -8.29
C LEU A 9 -7.82 4.40 -7.06
N ARG A 10 -9.14 4.31 -7.24
CA ARG A 10 -10.08 4.06 -6.14
C ARG A 10 -9.83 2.72 -5.45
N PHE A 11 -9.68 1.65 -6.24
CA PHE A 11 -9.39 0.32 -5.68
C PHE A 11 -8.08 0.31 -4.89
N ARG A 12 -7.04 0.94 -5.44
CA ARG A 12 -5.73 1.11 -4.79
C ARG A 12 -5.87 1.82 -3.44
N THR A 13 -6.56 2.96 -3.41
CA THR A 13 -6.80 3.72 -2.18
C THR A 13 -7.57 2.91 -1.15
N ILE A 14 -8.61 2.17 -1.55
CA ILE A 14 -9.40 1.32 -0.63
C ILE A 14 -8.52 0.20 -0.06
N ALA A 15 -7.79 -0.53 -0.91
CA ALA A 15 -6.93 -1.62 -0.47
C ALA A 15 -5.84 -1.15 0.50
N PHE A 16 -5.14 -0.05 0.18
CA PHE A 16 -4.14 0.52 1.07
C PHE A 16 -4.74 1.11 2.35
N SER A 17 -5.93 1.71 2.28
CA SER A 17 -6.63 2.18 3.48
C SER A 17 -7.00 1.03 4.41
N CYS A 18 -7.52 -0.07 3.87
CA CYS A 18 -7.82 -1.28 4.65
C CYS A 18 -6.56 -1.90 5.24
N ALA A 19 -5.49 -2.04 4.44
CA ALA A 19 -4.21 -2.57 4.90
C ALA A 19 -3.61 -1.71 6.03
N ASN A 20 -3.68 -0.38 5.89
CA ASN A 20 -3.19 0.56 6.89
C ASN A 20 -4.00 0.50 8.18
N PHE A 21 -5.34 0.45 8.08
CA PHE A 21 -6.22 0.30 9.24
C PHE A 21 -5.94 -1.00 10.01
N LEU A 22 -5.84 -2.13 9.30
CA LEU A 22 -5.49 -3.41 9.91
C LEU A 22 -4.13 -3.35 10.59
N SER A 23 -3.12 -2.79 9.93
CA SER A 23 -1.77 -2.65 10.49
C SER A 23 -1.78 -1.78 11.76
N PHE A 24 -2.56 -0.71 11.77
CA PHE A 24 -2.71 0.16 12.95
C PHE A 24 -3.38 -0.58 14.13
N VAL A 25 -4.45 -1.33 13.88
CA VAL A 25 -5.09 -2.18 14.89
C VAL A 25 -4.10 -3.19 15.45
N TRP A 26 -3.26 -3.81 14.61
CA TRP A 26 -2.21 -4.73 15.05
C TRP A 26 -1.16 -4.06 15.93
N VAL A 27 -0.69 -2.86 15.57
CA VAL A 27 0.27 -2.11 16.40
C VAL A 27 -0.33 -1.83 17.79
N ILE A 28 -1.61 -1.46 17.86
CA ILE A 28 -2.30 -1.26 19.14
C ILE A 28 -2.36 -2.57 19.93
N LEU A 29 -2.78 -3.67 19.30
CA LEU A 29 -2.86 -4.98 19.95
C LEU A 29 -1.49 -5.43 20.48
N TYR A 30 -0.43 -5.33 19.68
CA TYR A 30 0.93 -5.66 20.11
C TYR A 30 1.41 -4.76 21.24
N SER A 31 1.06 -3.47 21.22
CA SER A 31 1.39 -2.55 22.32
C SER A 31 0.71 -2.96 23.61
N VAL A 32 -0.60 -3.30 23.56
CA VAL A 32 -1.36 -3.77 24.73
C VAL A 32 -0.77 -5.08 25.27
N VAL A 33 -0.49 -6.05 24.40
CA VAL A 33 0.15 -7.32 24.80
C VAL A 33 1.52 -7.06 25.42
N ALA A 34 2.33 -6.19 24.81
CA ALA A 34 3.64 -5.81 25.35
C ALA A 34 3.52 -5.25 26.76
N PHE A 35 2.55 -4.36 27.02
CA PHE A 35 2.35 -3.78 28.36
C PHE A 35 1.82 -4.79 29.38
N LEU A 36 0.89 -5.68 28.98
CA LEU A 36 0.29 -6.65 29.89
C LEU A 36 1.26 -7.77 30.29
N GLN A 37 2.15 -8.17 29.37
CA GLN A 37 3.06 -9.31 29.57
C GLN A 37 4.51 -8.89 29.77
N TRP A 38 4.81 -7.59 29.87
CA TRP A 38 6.18 -7.08 29.92
C TRP A 38 7.01 -7.73 31.02
N ASP A 39 6.43 -7.89 32.22
CA ASP A 39 7.16 -8.43 33.39
C ASP A 39 7.32 -9.95 33.35
N LEU A 40 6.45 -10.65 32.60
CA LEU A 40 6.44 -12.11 32.50
C LEU A 40 7.29 -12.65 31.35
N MET A 41 7.50 -11.84 30.31
CA MET A 41 8.25 -12.26 29.13
C MET A 41 9.75 -12.31 29.38
N ASP A 42 10.41 -13.29 28.77
CA ASP A 42 11.86 -13.40 28.74
C ASP A 42 12.51 -12.31 27.89
N SER A 43 13.80 -12.04 28.11
CA SER A 43 14.54 -11.00 27.36
C SER A 43 14.53 -11.26 25.84
N SER A 44 14.53 -12.52 25.41
CA SER A 44 14.47 -12.92 23.99
C SER A 44 13.10 -12.65 23.39
N GLU A 45 12.02 -12.96 24.11
CA GLU A 45 10.65 -12.68 23.70
C GLU A 45 10.41 -11.18 23.58
N ARG A 46 10.90 -10.39 24.54
CA ARG A 46 10.79 -8.92 24.50
C ARG A 46 11.48 -8.36 23.26
N ALA A 47 12.66 -8.86 22.94
CA ALA A 47 13.38 -8.45 21.73
C ALA A 47 12.62 -8.84 20.46
N LEU A 48 12.06 -10.06 20.39
CA LEU A 48 11.27 -10.52 19.25
C LEU A 48 10.01 -9.67 19.07
N LEU A 49 9.25 -9.44 20.14
CA LEU A 49 8.05 -8.60 20.11
C LEU A 49 8.40 -7.17 19.70
N ALA A 50 9.49 -6.60 20.20
CA ALA A 50 9.98 -5.29 19.79
C ALA A 50 10.32 -5.25 18.29
N VAL A 51 11.02 -6.26 17.75
CA VAL A 51 11.32 -6.36 16.31
C VAL A 51 10.03 -6.46 15.50
N MET A 52 9.06 -7.26 15.95
CA MET A 52 7.77 -7.40 15.27
C MET A 52 6.98 -6.09 15.28
N LEU A 53 7.01 -5.37 16.40
CA LEU A 53 6.36 -4.06 16.53
C LEU A 53 7.03 -3.01 15.63
N ILE A 54 8.37 -2.95 15.61
CA ILE A 54 9.14 -2.06 14.73
C ILE A 54 8.83 -2.39 13.26
N ALA A 55 8.82 -3.66 12.86
CA ALA A 55 8.50 -4.08 11.50
C ALA A 55 7.08 -3.65 11.09
N ASN A 56 6.10 -3.77 12.00
CA ASN A 56 4.73 -3.31 11.75
C ASN A 56 4.64 -1.78 11.66
N VAL A 57 5.38 -1.02 12.48
CA VAL A 57 5.45 0.45 12.38
C VAL A 57 6.07 0.87 11.04
N ILE A 58 7.17 0.24 10.64
CA ILE A 58 7.80 0.49 9.33
C ILE A 58 6.80 0.15 8.20
N THR A 59 6.03 -0.92 8.35
CA THR A 59 4.98 -1.31 7.39
C THR A 59 3.92 -0.21 7.26
N VAL A 60 3.37 0.27 8.39
CA VAL A 60 2.39 1.37 8.42
C VAL A 60 2.95 2.63 7.75
N MET A 61 4.17 3.03 8.10
CA MET A 61 4.82 4.19 7.50
C MET A 61 5.03 4.02 6.00
N THR A 62 5.47 2.84 5.57
CA THR A 62 5.67 2.55 4.14
C THR A 62 4.35 2.58 3.38
N LEU A 63 3.27 2.02 3.94
CA LEU A 63 1.93 2.07 3.35
C LEU A 63 1.38 3.49 3.25
N LEU A 64 1.58 4.32 4.27
CA LEU A 64 1.24 5.75 4.24
C LEU A 64 2.02 6.50 3.16
N VAL A 65 3.32 6.24 3.06
CA VAL A 65 4.18 6.85 2.03
C VAL A 65 3.76 6.39 0.62
N LEU A 66 3.36 5.13 0.45
CA LEU A 66 2.81 4.59 -0.81
C LEU A 66 1.45 5.22 -1.17
N LEU A 67 0.65 5.56 -0.18
CA LEU A 67 -0.62 6.27 -0.37
C LEU A 67 -0.39 7.70 -0.89
N LEU A 68 0.65 8.38 -0.39
CA LEU A 68 0.96 9.77 -0.73
C LEU A 68 1.77 9.94 -2.02
N LEU A 69 2.64 9.00 -2.36
CA LEU A 69 3.49 9.10 -3.55
C LEU A 69 2.75 8.77 -4.85
N GLU A 70 3.16 9.45 -5.92
CA GLU A 70 2.72 9.15 -7.28
C GLU A 70 3.03 7.71 -7.67
N PHE A 71 2.12 7.11 -8.43
CA PHE A 71 2.17 5.69 -8.77
C PHE A 71 3.31 5.40 -9.74
N ARG A 72 4.32 4.64 -9.28
CA ARG A 72 5.34 4.01 -10.12
C ARG A 72 5.30 2.50 -9.91
N VAL A 73 4.80 1.77 -10.91
CA VAL A 73 4.57 0.31 -10.87
C VAL A 73 5.79 -0.45 -10.36
N TRP A 74 6.98 -0.17 -10.88
CA TRP A 74 8.21 -0.87 -10.51
C TRP A 74 8.60 -0.68 -9.04
N LEU A 75 8.45 0.55 -8.54
CA LEU A 75 8.80 0.89 -7.17
C LEU A 75 7.78 0.32 -6.17
N ASP A 76 6.49 0.30 -6.56
CA ASP A 76 5.40 -0.28 -5.76
C ASP A 76 5.60 -1.79 -5.58
N VAL A 77 5.90 -2.50 -6.66
CA VAL A 77 6.19 -3.95 -6.60
C VAL A 77 7.40 -4.23 -5.72
N ALA A 78 8.52 -3.51 -5.88
CA ALA A 78 9.71 -3.70 -5.06
C ALA A 78 9.43 -3.48 -3.57
N ARG A 79 8.68 -2.42 -3.23
CA ARG A 79 8.28 -2.12 -1.84
C ARG A 79 7.37 -3.20 -1.27
N ILE A 80 6.37 -3.64 -2.02
CA ILE A 80 5.45 -4.71 -1.58
C ILE A 80 6.18 -6.04 -1.42
N CYS A 81 7.10 -6.38 -2.32
CA CYS A 81 7.96 -7.57 -2.18
C CYS A 81 8.84 -7.46 -0.93
N SER A 82 9.44 -6.31 -0.65
CA SER A 82 10.25 -6.11 0.56
C SER A 82 9.41 -6.25 1.84
N LEU A 83 8.16 -5.76 1.83
CA LEU A 83 7.22 -5.91 2.93
C LEU A 83 6.81 -7.38 3.11
N LEU A 84 6.54 -8.11 2.03
CA LEU A 84 6.23 -9.54 2.07
C LEU A 84 7.39 -10.34 2.66
N VAL A 85 8.63 -10.08 2.22
CA VAL A 85 9.82 -10.77 2.75
C VAL A 85 10.01 -10.45 4.23
N ALA A 86 9.82 -9.19 4.63
CA ALA A 86 9.92 -8.82 6.05
C ALA A 86 8.86 -9.53 6.90
N GLN A 87 7.61 -9.58 6.44
CA GLN A 87 6.50 -10.20 7.19
C GLN A 87 6.59 -11.73 7.22
N ILE A 88 6.97 -12.37 6.10
CA ILE A 88 7.23 -13.82 6.06
C ILE A 88 8.46 -14.15 6.90
N GLY A 89 9.49 -13.29 6.87
CA GLY A 89 10.70 -13.43 7.66
C GLY A 89 10.43 -13.36 9.16
N THR A 90 9.60 -12.40 9.62
CA THR A 90 9.22 -12.30 11.04
C THR A 90 8.34 -13.48 11.47
N ALA A 91 7.39 -13.91 10.64
CA ALA A 91 6.57 -15.10 10.92
C ALA A 91 7.43 -16.38 10.97
N GLY A 92 8.35 -16.54 10.02
CA GLY A 92 9.28 -17.68 9.97
C GLY A 92 10.24 -17.70 11.16
N ALA A 93 10.78 -16.53 11.54
CA ALA A 93 11.55 -16.37 12.76
C ALA A 93 10.72 -16.81 13.98
N PHE A 94 9.47 -16.34 14.11
CA PHE A 94 8.61 -16.72 15.22
C PHE A 94 8.38 -18.24 15.30
N VAL A 95 8.11 -18.90 14.17
CA VAL A 95 7.95 -20.35 14.11
C VAL A 95 9.25 -21.07 14.52
N TYR A 96 10.40 -20.56 14.08
CA TYR A 96 11.70 -21.12 14.41
C TYR A 96 12.04 -21.00 15.91
N TRP A 97 11.68 -19.89 16.56
CA TRP A 97 11.90 -19.68 17.99
C TRP A 97 10.81 -20.27 18.90
N ARG A 98 9.62 -20.59 18.36
CA ARG A 98 8.49 -21.20 19.09
C ARG A 98 8.85 -22.37 20.02
N PRO A 99 9.67 -23.36 19.63
CA PRO A 99 9.94 -24.51 20.50
C PRO A 99 10.67 -24.18 21.81
N GLN A 100 11.32 -23.01 21.92
CA GLN A 100 11.94 -22.56 23.17
C GLN A 100 10.93 -21.99 24.17
N PHE A 101 9.77 -21.54 23.71
CA PHE A 101 8.73 -20.93 24.55
C PHE A 101 7.72 -21.95 25.08
N ARG A 102 8.16 -23.19 25.34
CA ARG A 102 7.26 -24.16 25.97
C ARG A 102 6.96 -23.63 27.36
N CYS A 103 5.72 -23.17 27.54
CA CYS A 103 5.14 -22.82 28.83
C CYS A 103 5.51 -23.94 29.81
N GLU A 104 6.41 -23.63 30.76
CA GLU A 104 6.81 -24.58 31.80
C GLU A 104 5.53 -25.14 32.42
N GLU A 105 5.47 -26.45 32.69
CA GLU A 105 4.30 -27.24 33.11
C GLU A 105 3.72 -26.84 34.49
N LYS A 106 3.68 -25.55 34.83
CA LYS A 106 3.16 -25.04 36.09
C LYS A 106 1.70 -24.63 35.91
N LEU A 107 0.83 -25.53 36.39
CA LEU A 107 -0.62 -25.40 36.60
C LEU A 107 -1.49 -25.41 35.33
N GLY A 108 -2.24 -26.51 35.18
CA GLY A 108 -2.94 -26.94 33.96
C GLY A 108 -4.00 -26.01 33.34
N ASP A 109 -4.28 -24.84 33.91
CA ASP A 109 -5.24 -23.88 33.33
C ASP A 109 -4.55 -22.77 32.50
N GLN A 110 -3.25 -22.49 32.74
CA GLN A 110 -2.52 -21.47 31.98
C GLN A 110 -2.00 -21.97 30.63
N GLN A 111 -1.90 -23.29 30.45
CA GLN A 111 -1.44 -23.92 29.22
C GLN A 111 -2.29 -23.50 28.00
N GLY A 112 -3.63 -23.47 28.17
CA GLY A 112 -4.55 -23.18 27.09
C GLY A 112 -4.47 -21.74 26.58
N VAL A 113 -4.25 -20.79 27.49
CA VAL A 113 -4.17 -19.35 27.14
C VAL A 113 -2.88 -19.05 26.37
N CYS A 114 -1.76 -19.66 26.78
CA CYS A 114 -0.45 -19.53 26.15
C CYS A 114 -0.47 -20.00 24.67
N ASP A 115 -1.07 -21.16 24.41
CA ASP A 115 -1.15 -21.69 23.04
C ASP A 115 -2.16 -20.91 22.17
N MET A 116 -3.28 -20.46 22.75
CA MET A 116 -4.25 -19.59 22.08
C MET A 116 -3.62 -18.28 21.59
N ILE A 117 -2.83 -17.60 22.44
CA ILE A 117 -2.17 -16.35 22.07
C ILE A 117 -1.15 -16.58 20.95
N SER A 118 -0.33 -17.62 21.07
CA SER A 118 0.64 -17.99 20.04
C SER A 118 -0.02 -18.27 18.70
N PHE A 119 -1.15 -18.98 18.70
CA PHE A 119 -1.93 -19.26 17.50
C PHE A 119 -2.57 -17.99 16.92
N TYR A 120 -3.05 -17.08 17.77
CA TYR A 120 -3.63 -15.81 17.35
C TYR A 120 -2.59 -14.91 16.67
N ILE A 121 -1.38 -14.85 17.22
CA ILE A 121 -0.23 -14.13 16.63
C ILE A 121 0.16 -14.78 15.29
N LEU A 122 0.12 -16.11 15.22
CA LEU A 122 0.39 -16.82 13.97
C LEU A 122 -0.65 -16.44 12.91
N ILE A 123 -1.94 -16.64 13.17
CA ILE A 123 -3.01 -16.30 12.22
C ILE A 123 -2.94 -14.85 11.79
N SER A 124 -2.74 -13.94 12.74
CA SER A 124 -2.70 -12.52 12.46
C SER A 124 -1.56 -12.13 11.53
N SER A 125 -0.40 -12.76 11.71
CA SER A 125 0.77 -12.54 10.87
C SER A 125 0.55 -12.92 9.40
N TRP A 126 -0.41 -13.81 9.09
CA TRP A 126 -0.75 -14.21 7.72
C TRP A 126 -1.73 -13.28 7.02
N ILE A 127 -2.53 -12.50 7.76
CA ILE A 127 -3.55 -11.62 7.16
C ILE A 127 -2.91 -10.57 6.27
N VAL A 128 -1.83 -9.92 6.72
CA VAL A 128 -1.14 -8.87 5.97
C VAL A 128 -0.49 -9.42 4.68
N PRO A 129 0.29 -10.52 4.72
CA PRO A 129 0.79 -11.19 3.51
C PRO A 129 -0.30 -11.60 2.53
N ILE A 130 -1.41 -12.18 2.98
CA ILE A 130 -2.53 -12.59 2.10
C ILE A 130 -3.12 -11.36 1.40
N LEU A 131 -3.30 -10.26 2.13
CA LEU A 131 -3.86 -9.03 1.58
C LEU A 131 -2.90 -8.40 0.56
N LEU A 132 -1.59 -8.39 0.82
CA LEU A 132 -0.57 -7.95 -0.13
C LEU A 132 -0.49 -8.86 -1.37
N LEU A 133 -0.56 -10.18 -1.20
CA LEU A 133 -0.59 -11.15 -2.30
C LEU A 133 -1.83 -10.99 -3.16
N SER A 134 -2.99 -10.75 -2.54
CA SER A 134 -4.24 -10.50 -3.27
C SER A 134 -4.14 -9.23 -4.13
N TYR A 135 -3.49 -8.18 -3.62
CA TYR A 135 -3.23 -6.95 -4.37
C TYR A 135 -2.25 -7.19 -5.52
N LEU A 136 -1.13 -7.89 -5.28
CA LEU A 136 -0.18 -8.27 -6.33
C LEU A 136 -0.83 -9.14 -7.40
N GLY A 137 -1.64 -10.13 -7.01
CA GLY A 137 -2.41 -10.98 -7.91
C GLY A 137 -3.37 -10.16 -8.77
N GLY A 138 -4.06 -9.18 -8.18
CA GLY A 138 -4.92 -8.25 -8.90
C GLY A 138 -4.17 -7.38 -9.92
N LEU A 139 -2.98 -6.89 -9.55
CA LEU A 139 -2.09 -6.16 -10.47
C LEU A 139 -1.60 -7.05 -11.61
N ALA A 140 -1.11 -8.25 -11.28
CA ALA A 140 -0.62 -9.23 -12.24
C ALA A 140 -1.73 -9.61 -13.23
N PHE A 141 -2.92 -9.97 -12.73
CA PHE A 141 -4.09 -10.29 -13.54
C PHE A 141 -4.48 -9.15 -14.49
N ARG A 142 -4.52 -7.91 -14.01
CA ARG A 142 -4.80 -6.74 -14.86
C ARG A 142 -3.72 -6.52 -15.92
N SER A 143 -2.46 -6.65 -15.55
CA SER A 143 -1.33 -6.49 -16.49
C SER A 143 -1.38 -7.55 -17.59
N HIS A 144 -1.69 -8.80 -17.22
CA HIS A 144 -1.82 -9.91 -18.14
C HIS A 144 -2.98 -9.69 -19.10
N ARG A 145 -4.14 -9.25 -18.58
CA ARG A 145 -5.30 -8.93 -19.41
C ARG A 145 -5.02 -7.78 -20.39
N ARG A 146 -4.32 -6.73 -19.97
CA ARG A 146 -3.93 -5.63 -20.88
C ARG A 146 -2.99 -6.11 -21.99
N ARG A 147 -1.99 -6.93 -21.65
CA ARG A 147 -1.08 -7.53 -22.65
C ARG A 147 -1.83 -8.43 -23.64
N SER A 148 -2.78 -9.24 -23.14
CA SER A 148 -3.58 -10.13 -23.98
C SER A 148 -4.43 -9.37 -25.00
N VAL A 149 -5.02 -8.23 -24.65
CA VAL A 149 -5.81 -7.42 -25.59
C VAL A 149 -4.92 -6.75 -26.66
N GLN A 150 -3.71 -6.32 -26.29
CA GLN A 150 -2.77 -5.70 -27.22
C GLN A 150 -2.12 -6.71 -28.17
N CYS A 151 -1.94 -7.95 -27.73
CA CYS A 151 -1.36 -9.02 -28.54
C CYS A 151 -2.37 -9.75 -29.42
N THR A 152 -3.64 -9.32 -29.51
CA THR A 152 -4.49 -9.73 -30.64
C THR A 152 -3.95 -8.99 -31.86
N PRO A 153 -3.07 -9.61 -32.67
CA PRO A 153 -2.68 -8.99 -33.90
C PRO A 153 -3.97 -8.94 -34.71
N THR A 154 -4.20 -7.86 -35.43
CA THR A 154 -5.11 -7.91 -36.58
C THR A 154 -4.55 -8.95 -37.54
N SER A 155 -4.82 -10.23 -37.28
CA SER A 155 -4.59 -11.31 -38.22
C SER A 155 -5.57 -11.06 -39.34
N ASP A 156 -5.06 -10.42 -40.38
CA ASP A 156 -5.28 -10.88 -41.73
C ASP A 156 -6.74 -11.06 -42.15
N THR A 157 -7.54 -10.01 -41.98
CA THR A 157 -8.53 -9.68 -43.04
C THR A 157 -7.83 -8.95 -44.20
N GLU A 158 -6.60 -9.37 -44.52
CA GLU A 158 -5.98 -9.22 -45.84
C GLU A 158 -6.26 -10.50 -46.66
N LYS A 159 -7.53 -10.86 -46.78
CA LYS A 159 -8.03 -11.78 -47.82
C LYS A 159 -9.38 -11.31 -48.34
N ALA A 160 -9.43 -10.05 -48.76
CA ALA A 160 -10.36 -9.58 -49.76
C ALA A 160 -9.64 -8.52 -50.59
N TYR A 161 -8.68 -8.95 -51.40
CA TYR A 161 -8.51 -8.33 -52.70
C TYR A 161 -9.75 -8.73 -53.52
N PRO A 162 -10.76 -7.87 -53.73
CA PRO A 162 -11.58 -8.04 -54.91
C PRO A 162 -10.63 -7.82 -56.08
N ILE A 163 -10.34 -8.93 -56.75
CA ILE A 163 -10.00 -9.04 -58.16
C ILE A 163 -10.06 -7.68 -58.85
N LEU A 164 -8.87 -7.15 -59.13
CA LEU A 164 -8.58 -6.24 -60.22
C LEU A 164 -9.48 -6.61 -61.41
N LYS A 165 -10.59 -5.90 -61.58
CA LYS A 165 -11.30 -5.85 -62.85
C LYS A 165 -10.72 -4.67 -63.59
N ASP A 166 -10.20 -5.02 -64.75
CA ASP A 166 -9.58 -4.20 -65.75
C ASP A 166 -10.28 -2.87 -66.04
N ASP A 167 -9.46 -2.02 -66.65
CA ASP A 167 -9.83 -0.93 -67.54
C ASP A 167 -10.41 0.33 -66.90
N LEU A 168 -9.53 1.31 -66.68
CA LEU A 168 -9.69 2.58 -67.40
C LEU A 168 -8.37 3.37 -67.43
N ASN A 169 -7.83 3.43 -68.64
CA ASN A 169 -6.86 4.40 -69.14
C ASN A 169 -7.07 5.79 -68.53
N LEU A 170 -6.04 6.32 -67.86
CA LEU A 170 -5.87 7.77 -67.71
C LEU A 170 -4.44 8.16 -68.09
N PRO A 171 -4.28 9.17 -68.98
CA PRO A 171 -2.99 9.52 -69.53
C PRO A 171 -2.15 10.31 -68.53
N ASN A 172 -0.92 9.82 -68.36
CA ASN A 172 0.32 10.59 -68.41
C ASN A 172 0.21 12.07 -67.96
N SER A 173 0.36 12.32 -66.67
CA SER A 173 0.65 13.66 -66.15
C SER A 173 2.03 13.66 -65.51
N SER A 174 3.01 13.95 -66.36
CA SER A 174 4.37 14.34 -66.00
C SER A 174 4.32 15.47 -64.97
N ARG A 175 4.80 15.24 -63.75
CA ARG A 175 5.30 16.34 -62.93
C ARG A 175 6.64 16.01 -62.28
N PRO A 176 7.55 17.00 -62.24
CA PRO A 176 8.97 16.77 -62.01
C PRO A 176 9.29 16.81 -60.52
N SER A 177 10.33 16.05 -60.19
CA SER A 177 11.10 16.14 -58.96
C SER A 177 11.61 17.57 -58.73
N LEU A 178 11.19 18.20 -57.63
CA LEU A 178 11.85 19.37 -57.02
C LEU A 178 11.71 19.30 -55.49
N LEU A 179 12.75 18.78 -54.83
CA LEU A 179 13.31 19.43 -53.64
C LEU A 179 13.78 20.82 -54.09
N PRO A 180 13.69 21.90 -53.28
CA PRO A 180 14.58 21.95 -52.11
C PRO A 180 14.16 22.92 -50.98
N ILE A 181 15.09 23.08 -50.02
CA ILE A 181 15.35 24.26 -49.20
C ILE A 181 14.57 24.38 -47.86
N MET A 182 15.38 24.12 -46.84
CA MET A 182 15.34 24.63 -45.48
C MET A 182 15.28 26.17 -45.46
N THR A 183 14.20 26.75 -44.94
CA THR A 183 14.18 28.16 -44.50
C THR A 183 13.74 28.23 -43.05
N HIS A 184 14.72 28.48 -42.19
CA HIS A 184 14.54 29.23 -40.96
C HIS A 184 13.91 30.59 -41.27
N LEU A 185 12.99 31.02 -40.41
CA LEU A 185 12.67 32.38 -39.92
C LEU A 185 11.16 32.47 -39.66
N THR A 186 10.72 32.44 -38.41
CA THR A 186 10.40 33.63 -37.59
C THR A 186 9.00 34.20 -37.88
N THR A 187 8.16 34.16 -36.83
CA THR A 187 6.93 34.96 -36.55
C THR A 187 5.64 34.68 -37.36
N PRO A 188 4.41 34.99 -36.85
CA PRO A 188 3.99 35.55 -35.54
C PRO A 188 2.80 34.83 -34.85
N ILE A 189 2.48 35.34 -33.66
CA ILE A 189 1.29 35.16 -32.82
C ILE A 189 -0.04 35.26 -33.62
N SER A 190 -0.96 34.31 -33.40
CA SER A 190 -2.42 34.48 -33.54
C SER A 190 -3.14 33.42 -32.69
N LEU A 191 -3.66 33.78 -31.53
CA LEU A 191 -5.07 34.11 -31.28
C LEU A 191 -6.09 33.02 -31.68
N ALA A 192 -6.64 32.40 -30.62
CA ALA A 192 -7.98 31.87 -30.43
C ALA A 192 -8.48 30.71 -31.31
N SER A 193 -8.64 29.54 -30.69
CA SER A 193 -9.72 28.59 -31.02
C SER A 193 -10.07 27.71 -29.80
N PRO A 194 -11.33 27.27 -29.67
CA PRO A 194 -12.02 27.16 -28.39
C PRO A 194 -12.04 25.72 -27.86
N SER A 195 -11.47 25.50 -26.67
CA SER A 195 -11.82 24.34 -25.84
C SER A 195 -12.08 24.71 -24.38
N GLU A 196 -12.59 25.93 -24.18
CA GLU A 196 -13.04 26.46 -22.89
C GLU A 196 -14.51 26.11 -22.60
N ALA A 197 -15.00 24.97 -23.12
CA ALA A 197 -16.37 24.51 -22.96
C ALA A 197 -16.54 23.36 -21.93
N TYR A 198 -15.45 22.84 -21.33
CA TYR A 198 -15.54 21.71 -20.39
C TYR A 198 -15.18 22.03 -18.93
N SER A 199 -14.85 23.28 -18.61
CA SER A 199 -14.53 23.72 -17.23
C SER A 199 -15.75 24.20 -16.43
N LYS A 200 -16.93 24.37 -17.05
CA LYS A 200 -18.11 24.98 -16.39
C LYS A 200 -19.12 23.99 -15.77
N ALA A 201 -18.92 22.67 -15.91
CA ALA A 201 -19.89 21.67 -15.43
C ALA A 201 -19.56 21.04 -14.06
N ARG A 202 -18.43 21.38 -13.42
CA ARG A 202 -18.01 20.72 -12.16
C ARG A 202 -17.93 21.64 -10.93
N GLN A 203 -18.34 22.90 -11.06
CA GLN A 203 -18.27 23.89 -9.97
C GLN A 203 -19.61 24.26 -9.32
N SER A 204 -20.72 23.58 -9.65
CA SER A 204 -22.05 23.86 -9.06
C SER A 204 -22.50 22.92 -7.92
N VAL A 205 -21.67 21.95 -7.50
CA VAL A 205 -22.06 20.97 -6.45
C VAL A 205 -21.17 21.11 -5.21
N ASN A 206 -20.94 22.33 -4.74
CA ASN A 206 -20.33 22.56 -3.42
C ASN A 206 -20.90 23.79 -2.68
N THR A 207 -22.17 24.11 -2.95
CA THR A 207 -22.92 25.13 -2.20
C THR A 207 -24.13 24.49 -1.52
N ARG A 208 -23.89 23.62 -0.54
CA ARG A 208 -24.85 23.38 0.54
C ARG A 208 -24.14 23.32 1.87
N ARG A 209 -23.75 24.52 2.28
CA ARG A 209 -23.40 24.91 3.64
C ARG A 209 -24.60 24.66 4.57
N SER A 210 -24.27 24.14 5.75
CA SER A 210 -24.77 24.59 7.05
C SER A 210 -26.26 24.50 7.36
N ALA A 211 -26.60 23.49 8.16
CA ALA A 211 -27.44 23.69 9.35
C ALA A 211 -27.09 22.62 10.40
N GLY A 212 -26.93 23.05 11.66
CA GLY A 212 -26.70 22.20 12.84
C GLY A 212 -25.22 22.11 13.22
N SER A 213 -24.79 22.34 14.46
CA SER A 213 -25.45 22.74 15.70
C SER A 213 -24.31 23.00 16.69
N ALA A 214 -24.42 24.06 17.49
CA ALA A 214 -23.64 24.28 18.71
C ALA A 214 -23.91 23.10 19.71
N PRO A 215 -23.17 22.87 20.83
CA PRO A 215 -22.64 23.91 21.71
C PRO A 215 -21.33 23.64 22.49
N SER A 216 -20.85 24.72 23.13
CA SER A 216 -20.19 24.81 24.45
C SER A 216 -18.96 23.96 24.77
N ARG A 217 -17.80 24.64 24.84
CA ARG A 217 -16.68 24.22 25.69
C ARG A 217 -16.56 25.16 26.89
N HIS A 218 -16.88 24.61 28.06
CA HIS A 218 -16.44 25.11 29.36
C HIS A 218 -14.92 24.99 29.46
N SER A 219 -14.31 26.08 29.88
CA SER A 219 -12.93 26.20 30.32
C SER A 219 -12.76 25.80 31.79
N LEU A 220 -11.53 25.34 32.11
CA LEU A 220 -10.85 25.19 33.42
C LEU A 220 -10.61 23.72 33.87
N PRO A 221 -9.61 23.44 34.73
CA PRO A 221 -8.37 24.17 35.01
C PRO A 221 -7.10 23.29 34.95
N LEU A 222 -5.98 24.01 34.81
CA LEU A 222 -4.61 23.59 35.02
C LEU A 222 -4.39 23.10 36.47
N GLY A 223 -3.94 21.86 36.63
CA GLY A 223 -3.53 21.27 37.91
C GLY A 223 -2.26 20.44 37.75
N THR A 224 -1.12 21.04 38.09
CA THR A 224 0.03 20.38 38.75
C THR A 224 -0.29 20.25 40.25
N PRO A 225 0.53 19.63 41.14
CA PRO A 225 1.72 18.76 41.03
C PRO A 225 1.63 17.49 41.94
N THR A 226 2.55 16.52 41.84
CA THR A 226 3.17 15.70 42.95
C THR A 226 3.95 14.51 42.34
N SER A 227 5.27 14.36 42.52
CA SER A 227 6.04 13.96 43.72
C SER A 227 5.93 12.47 44.09
N ALA A 228 7.01 11.71 43.86
CA ALA A 228 7.57 10.60 44.66
C ALA A 228 8.57 9.82 43.76
N ALA A 229 9.90 9.84 43.93
CA ALA A 229 10.74 9.44 45.06
C ALA A 229 10.71 7.94 45.40
N ARG A 230 11.90 7.31 45.32
CA ARG A 230 12.34 6.00 45.86
C ARG A 230 11.82 4.76 45.09
N LEU A 231 12.59 3.69 44.90
CA LEU A 231 13.49 3.06 45.86
C LEU A 231 14.55 2.19 45.13
N SER A 232 15.81 2.38 45.49
CA SER A 232 16.94 1.49 45.18
C SER A 232 16.75 0.15 45.89
N LYS A 233 16.72 -0.96 45.15
CA LYS A 233 16.76 -2.31 45.72
C LYS A 233 18.07 -3.00 45.33
N ARG A 234 18.98 -3.00 46.31
CA ARG A 234 20.20 -3.81 46.39
C ARG A 234 19.78 -5.29 46.45
N SER A 235 20.32 -6.13 45.57
CA SER A 235 20.27 -7.60 45.73
C SER A 235 21.63 -8.11 46.19
N PRO A 236 21.68 -8.99 47.21
CA PRO A 236 22.92 -9.57 47.71
C PRO A 236 23.43 -10.70 46.83
N LEU A 237 24.75 -10.70 46.65
CA LEU A 237 25.58 -11.84 46.31
C LEU A 237 25.22 -13.04 47.21
N LEU A 238 24.93 -14.17 46.59
CA LEU A 238 24.85 -15.47 47.26
C LEU A 238 25.95 -16.33 46.64
N ASP A 239 27.09 -16.33 47.34
CA ASP A 239 28.13 -17.34 47.23
C ASP A 239 27.52 -18.70 47.59
N TYR A 240 27.74 -19.71 46.75
CA TYR A 240 27.73 -21.09 47.21
C TYR A 240 28.90 -21.85 46.59
N ALA A 241 29.57 -22.56 47.51
CA ALA A 241 30.79 -23.33 47.39
C ALA A 241 30.68 -24.57 46.48
#